data_AF-A0A941FM37-F1
#
_entry.id   AF-A0A941FM37-F1
#
_cell.length_a   1.000
_cell.length_b   1.000
_cell.length_c   1.000
_cell.angle_alpha   90.00
_cell.angle_beta   90.00
_cell.angle_gamma   90.00
#
_symmetry.space_group_name_H-M   'P 1'
#
loop_
_entity.id
_entity.type
_entity.pdbx_description
1 polymer ?
#
loop_
_entity_poly.entity_id
_entity_poly.type
_entity_poly.pdbx_seq_one_letter_code
_entity_poly.pdbx_strand_id
1 'polypeptide(L)'
;MSQKLSLKDYQIWAFSPFEQKWSLVIKQTVQTNPLPDTSVENSTFSLDHQNYYLLDFPENHKIAILFKDSKPLLTKEDMEFLNSLLFPVYSELATKSKEVKLKKLIDGVQNITSTLDLGELLTTMLDNVASVIPGADVSALWLYSPSIDRLVCRAYKGWNKEIEQVQYKSGESVCGKTFQDGQTRFYISSLHVKESMKGISKRNLQFLESAFPYPKIHASDTVPVSFRNEILGVLSIDRGKRVAHITKWDFQILKGLSAQIAIAIENARLFTEINRKIKCW
;
A
#
# COMPACT_ATOMS: atom_id res chain seq x y z
N MET A 1 -4.50 34.56 -35.41
CA MET A 1 -4.12 35.42 -34.27
C MET A 1 -4.69 34.75 -33.02
N SER A 2 -3.89 33.93 -32.36
CA SER A 2 -4.27 33.15 -31.18
C SER A 2 -4.66 34.12 -30.06
N GLN A 3 -5.93 34.09 -29.65
CA GLN A 3 -6.37 34.71 -28.40
C GLN A 3 -5.54 34.05 -27.29
N LYS A 4 -4.46 34.72 -26.86
CA LYS A 4 -3.72 34.33 -25.66
C LYS A 4 -4.74 34.39 -24.54
N LEU A 5 -5.24 33.23 -24.12
CA LEU A 5 -5.98 33.07 -22.88
C LEU A 5 -5.21 33.83 -21.80
N SER A 6 -5.76 34.96 -21.37
CA SER A 6 -5.26 35.73 -20.24
C SER A 6 -5.62 34.94 -18.97
N LEU A 7 -4.92 33.82 -18.74
CA LEU A 7 -5.02 32.95 -17.58
C LEU A 7 -4.50 33.69 -16.35
N LYS A 8 -5.24 34.69 -15.87
CA LYS A 8 -4.81 35.54 -14.76
C LYS A 8 -5.17 34.95 -13.39
N ASP A 9 -6.14 34.03 -13.34
CA ASP A 9 -6.58 33.43 -12.08
C ASP A 9 -6.86 31.93 -12.25
N TYR A 10 -5.89 31.10 -11.91
CA TYR A 10 -6.06 29.65 -11.84
C TYR A 10 -5.45 29.03 -10.58
N GLN A 11 -5.91 27.82 -10.25
CA GLN A 11 -5.32 26.97 -9.22
C GLN A 11 -4.99 25.61 -9.80
N ILE A 12 -3.84 25.08 -9.40
CA ILE A 12 -3.43 23.72 -9.78
C ILE A 12 -3.35 22.90 -8.50
N TRP A 13 -4.14 21.83 -8.49
CA TRP A 13 -4.19 20.85 -7.43
C TRP A 13 -3.57 19.56 -7.94
N ALA A 14 -2.79 18.89 -7.12
CA ALA A 14 -2.28 17.56 -7.43
C ALA A 14 -2.77 16.55 -6.40
N PHE A 15 -3.24 15.42 -6.92
CA PHE A 15 -3.63 14.27 -6.14
C PHE A 15 -2.41 13.37 -5.93
N SER A 16 -2.11 13.07 -4.67
CA SER A 16 -1.13 12.05 -4.29
C SER A 16 -1.85 10.72 -4.12
N PRO A 17 -1.60 9.72 -5.01
CA PRO A 17 -2.18 8.38 -4.86
C PRO A 17 -1.71 7.69 -3.59
N PHE A 18 -0.51 8.05 -3.13
CA PHE A 18 0.06 7.52 -1.90
C PHE A 18 -0.65 8.03 -0.65
N GLU A 19 -0.85 9.35 -0.55
CA GLU A 19 -1.50 9.95 0.61
C GLU A 19 -3.03 9.95 0.51
N GLN A 20 -3.57 9.55 -0.65
CA GLN A 20 -5.01 9.61 -0.97
C GLN A 20 -5.57 11.02 -0.73
N LYS A 21 -4.79 12.05 -1.09
CA LYS A 21 -5.08 13.44 -0.73
C LYS A 21 -4.73 14.40 -1.87
N TRP A 22 -5.57 15.44 -2.02
CA TRP A 22 -5.27 16.60 -2.85
C TRP A 22 -4.42 17.62 -2.11
N SER A 23 -3.44 18.17 -2.82
CA SER A 23 -2.57 19.24 -2.35
C SER A 23 -2.56 20.37 -3.37
N LEU A 24 -2.58 21.62 -2.89
CA LEU A 24 -2.51 22.79 -3.75
C LEU A 24 -1.04 23.01 -4.15
N VAL A 25 -0.76 22.99 -5.45
CA VAL A 25 0.60 23.11 -6.00
C VAL A 25 0.89 24.55 -6.43
N ILE A 26 -0.04 25.16 -7.14
CA ILE A 26 0.08 26.56 -7.59
C ILE A 26 -1.17 27.31 -7.15
N LYS A 27 -0.95 28.43 -6.46
CA LYS A 27 -1.98 29.35 -5.95
C LYS A 27 -1.67 30.76 -6.48
N GLN A 28 -2.41 31.22 -7.49
CA GLN A 28 -2.34 32.62 -7.92
C GLN A 28 -3.32 33.53 -7.16
N THR A 29 -4.31 32.97 -6.46
CA THR A 29 -5.37 33.72 -5.76
C THR A 29 -5.32 33.51 -4.25
N VAL A 30 -5.73 34.50 -3.44
CA VAL A 30 -5.63 34.43 -1.96
C VAL A 30 -6.61 33.41 -1.33
N GLN A 31 -7.74 33.13 -1.98
CA GLN A 31 -8.80 32.26 -1.45
C GLN A 31 -8.59 30.79 -1.83
N THR A 32 -8.68 29.87 -0.87
CA THR A 32 -8.64 28.42 -1.12
C THR A 32 -10.01 27.93 -1.57
N ASN A 33 -10.05 27.19 -2.68
CA ASN A 33 -11.27 26.63 -3.24
C ASN A 33 -11.50 25.18 -2.77
N PRO A 34 -12.70 24.62 -3.02
CA PRO A 34 -13.03 23.24 -2.67
C PRO A 34 -12.02 22.24 -3.25
N LEU A 35 -11.83 21.11 -2.56
CA LEU A 35 -10.93 20.06 -3.04
C LEU A 35 -11.54 19.41 -4.30
N PRO A 36 -10.74 19.13 -5.34
CA PRO A 36 -11.24 18.41 -6.52
C PRO A 36 -11.76 17.01 -6.15
N ASP A 37 -12.72 16.47 -6.91
CA ASP A 37 -13.26 15.12 -6.70
C ASP A 37 -12.54 14.09 -7.57
N THR A 38 -11.99 13.04 -6.95
CA THR A 38 -11.31 11.94 -7.64
C THR A 38 -12.24 10.88 -8.24
N SER A 39 -13.52 10.87 -7.84
CA SER A 39 -14.50 9.86 -8.28
C SER A 39 -15.03 10.10 -9.69
N VAL A 40 -14.74 11.27 -10.26
CA VAL A 40 -15.22 11.68 -11.57
C VAL A 40 -14.23 11.25 -12.64
N GLU A 41 -14.67 10.41 -13.58
CA GLU A 41 -13.87 9.95 -14.73
C GLU A 41 -13.83 10.98 -15.88
N ASN A 42 -14.65 12.02 -15.79
CA ASN A 42 -14.70 13.05 -16.83
C ASN A 42 -13.47 13.97 -16.75
N SER A 43 -12.92 14.32 -17.92
CA SER A 43 -11.83 15.31 -18.06
C SER A 43 -12.24 16.71 -17.60
N THR A 44 -13.53 16.96 -17.38
CA THR A 44 -14.04 18.19 -16.79
C THR A 44 -15.22 17.90 -15.88
N PHE A 45 -15.24 18.50 -14.70
CA PHE A 45 -16.35 18.40 -13.74
C PHE A 45 -16.59 19.71 -13.01
N SER A 46 -17.73 19.83 -12.34
CA SER A 46 -18.10 21.04 -11.59
C SER A 46 -18.40 20.69 -10.13
N LEU A 47 -17.87 21.48 -9.20
CA LEU A 47 -18.07 21.34 -7.75
C LEU A 47 -18.25 22.73 -7.13
N ASP A 48 -19.29 22.95 -6.32
CA ASP A 48 -19.67 24.26 -5.73
C ASP A 48 -19.62 25.43 -6.74
N HIS A 49 -20.21 25.23 -7.92
CA HIS A 49 -20.23 26.20 -9.04
C HIS A 49 -18.86 26.52 -9.66
N GLN A 50 -17.81 25.75 -9.34
CA GLN A 50 -16.47 25.89 -9.91
C GLN A 50 -16.17 24.77 -10.90
N ASN A 51 -15.43 25.06 -11.97
CA ASN A 51 -15.12 24.09 -13.03
C ASN A 51 -13.67 23.61 -12.94
N TYR A 52 -13.48 22.30 -12.82
CA TYR A 52 -12.18 21.65 -12.77
C TYR A 52 -11.93 20.89 -14.06
N TYR A 53 -10.70 21.00 -14.57
CA TYR A 53 -10.18 20.19 -15.67
C TYR A 53 -9.23 19.16 -15.09
N LEU A 54 -9.54 17.90 -15.29
CA LEU A 54 -8.81 16.77 -14.72
C LEU A 54 -7.87 16.19 -15.78
N LEU A 55 -6.59 16.07 -15.43
CA LEU A 55 -5.57 15.43 -16.23
C LEU A 55 -5.02 14.21 -15.48
N ASP A 56 -5.06 13.06 -16.15
CA ASP A 56 -4.50 11.81 -15.65
C ASP A 56 -3.03 11.67 -16.04
N PHE A 57 -2.23 11.28 -15.06
CA PHE A 57 -0.79 11.02 -15.20
C PHE A 57 -0.48 9.56 -14.81
N PRO A 58 0.70 9.03 -15.20
CA PRO A 58 1.10 7.69 -14.84
C PRO A 58 1.10 7.43 -13.32
N GLU A 59 1.01 6.16 -12.93
CA GLU A 59 0.91 5.73 -11.52
C GLU A 59 -0.33 6.32 -10.79
N ASN A 60 -1.41 6.60 -11.53
CA ASN A 60 -2.70 7.12 -11.04
C ASN A 60 -2.62 8.51 -10.39
N HIS A 61 -1.55 9.28 -10.68
CA HIS A 61 -1.49 10.68 -10.30
C HIS A 61 -2.51 11.47 -11.11
N LYS A 62 -3.14 12.47 -10.47
CA LYS A 62 -4.09 13.36 -11.14
C LYS A 62 -3.71 14.80 -10.85
N ILE A 63 -3.83 15.65 -11.84
CA ILE A 63 -3.72 17.10 -11.67
C ILE A 63 -5.04 17.73 -12.08
N ALA A 64 -5.62 18.53 -11.20
CA ALA A 64 -6.83 19.28 -11.46
C ALA A 64 -6.50 20.76 -11.60
N ILE A 65 -6.95 21.37 -12.69
CA ILE A 65 -6.82 22.80 -12.95
C ILE A 65 -8.18 23.44 -12.77
N LEU A 66 -8.25 24.44 -11.90
CA LEU A 66 -9.40 25.31 -11.74
C LEU A 66 -9.09 26.65 -12.40
N PHE A 67 -9.92 27.07 -13.36
CA PHE A 67 -9.91 28.44 -13.87
C PHE A 67 -10.99 29.25 -13.14
N LYS A 68 -10.59 30.35 -12.49
CA LYS A 68 -11.51 31.20 -11.76
C LYS A 68 -12.28 32.08 -12.73
N ASP A 69 -13.59 32.23 -12.50
CA ASP A 69 -14.49 33.14 -13.24
C ASP A 69 -14.50 32.95 -14.77
N SER A 70 -14.00 31.80 -15.25
CA SER A 70 -13.93 31.44 -16.66
C SER A 70 -14.05 29.93 -16.83
N LYS A 71 -14.81 29.50 -17.85
CA LYS A 71 -14.90 28.10 -18.27
C LYS A 71 -14.38 28.01 -19.70
N PRO A 72 -13.05 28.01 -19.90
CA PRO A 72 -12.50 27.98 -21.25
C PRO A 72 -12.91 26.69 -21.95
N LEU A 73 -13.41 26.78 -23.17
CA LEU A 73 -13.55 25.58 -24.01
C LEU A 73 -12.15 25.17 -24.44
N LEU A 74 -11.62 24.13 -23.78
CA LEU A 74 -10.34 23.55 -24.12
C LEU A 74 -10.54 22.51 -25.23
N THR A 75 -9.80 22.69 -26.32
CA THR A 75 -9.72 21.70 -27.39
C THR A 75 -8.84 20.53 -26.97
N LYS A 76 -8.81 19.48 -27.80
CA LYS A 76 -7.89 18.35 -27.58
C LYS A 76 -6.42 18.79 -27.58
N GLU A 77 -6.05 19.70 -28.49
CA GLU A 77 -4.69 20.25 -28.56
C GLU A 77 -4.33 21.04 -27.31
N ASP A 78 -5.28 21.82 -26.76
CA ASP A 78 -5.07 22.53 -25.49
C ASP A 78 -4.83 21.54 -24.34
N MET A 79 -5.58 20.43 -24.30
CA MET A 79 -5.41 19.39 -23.28
C MET A 79 -4.06 18.66 -23.42
N GLU A 80 -3.62 18.36 -24.65
CA GLU A 80 -2.30 17.77 -24.90
C GLU A 80 -1.17 18.73 -24.51
N PHE A 81 -1.32 20.02 -24.81
CA PHE A 81 -0.38 21.06 -24.41
C PHE A 81 -0.29 21.20 -22.89
N LEU A 82 -1.44 21.26 -22.20
CA LEU A 82 -1.50 21.30 -20.74
C LEU A 82 -0.85 20.07 -20.11
N ASN A 83 -1.08 18.89 -20.69
CA ASN A 83 -0.44 17.66 -20.22
C ASN A 83 1.10 17.76 -20.34
N SER A 84 1.61 18.23 -21.48
CA SER A 84 3.04 18.45 -21.68
C SER A 84 3.62 19.50 -20.72
N LEU A 85 2.88 20.57 -20.44
CA LEU A 85 3.31 21.66 -19.55
C LEU A 85 3.36 21.23 -18.08
N LEU A 86 2.43 20.36 -17.67
CA LEU A 86 2.31 19.88 -16.30
C LEU A 86 3.12 18.62 -16.04
N PHE A 87 3.66 17.97 -17.06
CA PHE A 87 4.51 16.80 -16.92
C PHE A 87 5.72 17.02 -15.99
N PRO A 88 6.45 18.16 -16.04
CA PRO A 88 7.52 18.44 -15.09
C PRO A 88 7.02 18.55 -13.65
N VAL A 89 5.87 19.19 -13.42
CA VAL A 89 5.24 19.32 -12.10
C VAL A 89 4.85 17.94 -11.55
N TYR A 90 4.22 17.11 -12.38
CA TYR A 90 3.95 15.71 -12.05
C TYR A 90 5.24 14.96 -11.69
N SER A 91 6.29 15.10 -12.49
CA SER A 91 7.55 14.37 -12.30
C SER A 91 8.24 14.74 -10.99
N GLU A 92 8.23 16.03 -10.62
CA GLU A 92 8.75 16.50 -9.34
C GLU A 92 7.94 15.94 -8.16
N LEU A 93 6.61 15.98 -8.23
CA LEU A 93 5.73 15.45 -7.19
C LEU A 93 5.88 13.94 -7.01
N ALA A 94 5.95 13.19 -8.12
CA ALA A 94 6.17 11.76 -8.10
C ALA A 94 7.53 11.40 -7.49
N THR A 95 8.57 12.19 -7.79
CA THR A 95 9.92 12.04 -7.20
C THR A 95 9.89 12.29 -5.70
N LYS A 96 9.27 13.40 -5.26
CA LYS A 96 9.13 13.73 -3.84
C LYS A 96 8.33 12.68 -3.07
N SER A 97 7.27 12.14 -3.68
CA SER A 97 6.52 11.02 -3.10
C SER A 97 7.38 9.78 -2.93
N LYS A 98 8.22 9.45 -3.94
CA LYS A 98 9.19 8.35 -3.86
C LYS A 98 10.24 8.58 -2.77
N GLU A 99 10.75 9.80 -2.59
CA GLU A 99 11.68 10.16 -1.51
C GLU A 99 11.05 9.99 -0.13
N VAL A 100 9.82 10.48 0.08
CA VAL A 100 9.10 10.31 1.35
C VAL A 100 8.88 8.82 1.65
N LYS A 101 8.48 8.02 0.65
CA LYS A 101 8.36 6.57 0.79
C LYS A 101 9.71 5.94 1.17
N LEU A 102 10.80 6.29 0.48
CA LEU A 102 12.13 5.76 0.77
C LEU A 102 12.61 6.14 2.17
N LYS A 103 12.38 7.38 2.59
CA LYS A 103 12.70 7.84 3.95
C LYS A 103 11.95 7.03 5.01
N LYS A 104 10.64 6.82 4.83
CA LYS A 104 9.86 5.94 5.74
C LYS A 104 10.41 4.52 5.81
N LEU A 105 10.96 3.99 4.71
CA LEU A 105 11.63 2.69 4.74
C LEU A 105 12.93 2.72 5.52
N ILE A 106 13.75 3.75 5.33
CA ILE A 106 15.00 3.92 6.07
C ILE A 106 14.71 4.10 7.56
N ASP A 107 13.74 4.94 7.92
CA ASP A 107 13.33 5.13 9.32
C ASP A 107 12.80 3.81 9.91
N GLY A 108 12.04 3.05 9.12
CA GLY A 108 11.59 1.71 9.49
C GLY A 108 12.74 0.72 9.69
N VAL A 109 13.81 0.82 8.91
CA VAL A 109 15.05 0.02 9.07
C VAL A 109 15.79 0.38 10.35
N GLN A 110 15.88 1.67 10.68
CA GLN A 110 16.66 2.13 11.83
C GLN A 110 16.00 1.76 13.17
N ASN A 111 14.68 1.63 13.21
CA ASN A 111 13.96 1.14 14.39
C ASN A 111 14.13 -0.38 14.63
N ILE A 112 14.86 -1.11 13.76
CA ILE A 112 15.11 -2.56 13.88
C ILE A 112 16.16 -2.88 14.95
N THR A 113 17.06 -1.94 15.27
CA THR A 113 18.18 -2.21 16.18
C THR A 113 17.86 -2.01 17.67
N SER A 114 16.65 -1.57 18.03
CA SER A 114 16.34 -1.11 19.39
C SER A 114 15.40 -1.99 20.22
N THR A 115 14.83 -3.06 19.66
CA THR A 115 13.78 -3.81 20.37
C THR A 115 14.20 -5.25 20.65
N LEU A 116 14.42 -5.55 21.94
CA LEU A 116 14.71 -6.88 22.47
C LEU A 116 13.48 -7.81 22.44
N ASP A 117 12.29 -7.28 22.14
CA ASP A 117 11.05 -8.03 21.98
C ASP A 117 10.67 -8.16 20.49
N LEU A 118 10.77 -9.39 19.97
CA LEU A 118 10.41 -9.72 18.59
C LEU A 118 8.94 -9.39 18.29
N GLY A 119 8.02 -9.54 19.24
CA GLY A 119 6.60 -9.24 19.02
C GLY A 119 6.35 -7.75 18.79
N GLU A 120 6.99 -6.89 19.59
CA GLU A 120 6.92 -5.44 19.44
C GLU A 120 7.55 -4.98 18.12
N LEU A 121 8.73 -5.51 17.78
CA LEU A 121 9.41 -5.23 16.52
C LEU A 121 8.54 -5.58 15.30
N LEU A 122 7.96 -6.78 15.28
CA LEU A 122 7.12 -7.23 14.17
C LEU A 122 5.85 -6.36 14.04
N THR A 123 5.30 -5.89 15.15
CA THR A 123 4.16 -4.96 15.16
C THR A 123 4.55 -3.61 14.55
N THR A 124 5.69 -3.04 14.95
CA THR A 124 6.21 -1.79 14.37
C THR A 124 6.49 -1.94 12.87
N MET A 125 7.01 -3.09 12.43
CA MET A 125 7.22 -3.36 11.01
C MET A 125 5.91 -3.35 10.22
N LEU A 126 4.83 -3.95 10.75
CA LEU A 126 3.52 -3.91 10.11
C LEU A 126 2.92 -2.50 10.07
N ASP A 127 3.20 -1.66 11.08
CA ASP A 127 2.83 -0.24 11.04
C ASP A 127 3.56 0.50 9.92
N ASN A 128 4.85 0.23 9.73
CA ASN A 128 5.62 0.79 8.62
C ASN A 128 5.05 0.34 7.26
N VAL A 129 4.73 -0.95 7.10
CA VAL A 129 4.08 -1.50 5.91
C VAL A 129 2.79 -0.73 5.59
N ALA A 130 1.90 -0.58 6.57
CA ALA A 130 0.64 0.14 6.41
C ALA A 130 0.83 1.63 6.08
N SER A 131 1.90 2.24 6.58
CA SER A 131 2.21 3.66 6.35
C SER A 131 2.79 3.96 4.96
N VAL A 132 3.28 2.94 4.25
CA VAL A 132 3.99 3.07 2.96
C VAL A 132 3.20 2.48 1.79
N ILE A 133 2.25 1.57 2.06
CA ILE A 133 1.44 0.94 1.01
C ILE A 133 0.02 1.51 1.06
N PRO A 134 -0.37 2.36 0.09
CA PRO A 134 -1.70 2.91 0.04
C PRO A 134 -2.73 1.79 -0.13
N GLY A 135 -3.77 1.81 0.72
CA GLY A 135 -4.82 0.81 0.71
C GLY A 135 -4.50 -0.48 1.46
N ALA A 136 -3.41 -0.58 2.22
CA ALA A 136 -3.19 -1.70 3.15
C ALA A 136 -4.16 -1.64 4.34
N ASP A 137 -5.43 -2.03 4.13
CA ASP A 137 -6.49 -1.94 5.14
C ASP A 137 -6.21 -2.86 6.33
N VAL A 138 -5.70 -4.07 6.05
CA VAL A 138 -5.23 -5.01 7.07
C VAL A 138 -3.95 -5.70 6.60
N SER A 139 -3.11 -6.11 7.53
CA SER A 139 -1.88 -6.85 7.25
C SER A 139 -1.61 -7.89 8.33
N ALA A 140 -0.95 -8.98 7.96
CA ALA A 140 -0.57 -10.03 8.89
C ALA A 140 0.77 -10.66 8.52
N LEU A 141 1.56 -10.96 9.54
CA LEU A 141 2.79 -11.73 9.42
C LEU A 141 2.54 -13.15 9.92
N TRP A 142 2.68 -14.09 9.00
CA TRP A 142 2.50 -15.53 9.20
C TRP A 142 3.87 -16.17 9.29
N LEU A 143 4.25 -16.73 10.43
CA LEU A 143 5.52 -17.46 10.56
C LEU A 143 5.27 -18.95 10.57
N TYR A 144 6.17 -19.71 9.96
CA TYR A 144 6.11 -21.15 9.97
C TYR A 144 6.50 -21.69 11.35
N SER A 145 5.67 -22.60 11.87
CA SER A 145 5.91 -23.31 13.12
C SER A 145 6.18 -24.78 12.80
N PRO A 146 7.44 -25.24 12.86
CA PRO A 146 7.80 -26.63 12.58
C PRO A 146 7.13 -27.63 13.52
N SER A 147 6.82 -27.25 14.75
CA SER A 147 6.23 -28.14 15.76
C SER A 147 4.81 -28.61 15.43
N ILE A 148 4.07 -27.83 14.64
CA ILE A 148 2.69 -28.15 14.24
C ILE A 148 2.53 -28.21 12.72
N ASP A 149 3.60 -27.99 11.96
CA ASP A 149 3.62 -27.92 10.49
C ASP A 149 2.56 -26.94 9.95
N ARG A 150 2.58 -25.70 10.47
CA ARG A 150 1.63 -24.64 10.09
C ARG A 150 2.27 -23.27 10.05
N LEU A 151 1.78 -22.43 9.13
CA LEU A 151 1.87 -20.99 9.25
C LEU A 151 0.92 -20.51 10.34
N VAL A 152 1.41 -19.67 11.24
CA VAL A 152 0.65 -19.09 12.35
C VAL A 152 0.82 -17.59 12.38
N CYS A 153 -0.25 -16.87 12.70
CA CYS A 153 -0.20 -15.42 12.84
C CYS A 153 0.69 -15.05 14.05
N ARG A 154 1.62 -14.11 13.84
CA ARG A 154 2.56 -13.63 14.87
C ARG A 154 2.50 -12.13 15.10
N ALA A 155 2.06 -11.39 14.09
CA ALA A 155 1.74 -9.98 14.20
C ALA A 155 0.66 -9.67 13.17
N TYR A 156 -0.20 -8.70 13.48
CA TYR A 156 -1.25 -8.26 12.56
C TYR A 156 -1.62 -6.79 12.82
N LYS A 157 -2.19 -6.15 11.79
CA LYS A 157 -2.77 -4.80 11.87
C LYS A 157 -4.12 -4.77 11.17
N GLY A 158 -5.07 -4.04 11.74
CA GLY A 158 -6.41 -3.86 11.17
C GLY A 158 -7.35 -5.05 11.33
N TRP A 159 -6.84 -6.27 11.50
CA TRP A 159 -7.60 -7.45 11.91
C TRP A 159 -8.05 -7.34 13.38
N ASN A 160 -9.11 -8.06 13.75
CA ASN A 160 -9.41 -8.32 15.16
C ASN A 160 -8.62 -9.56 15.67
N LYS A 161 -8.73 -9.85 16.98
CA LYS A 161 -7.94 -10.90 17.66
C LYS A 161 -8.20 -12.32 17.15
N GLU A 162 -9.32 -12.61 16.51
CA GLU A 162 -9.60 -13.96 16.01
C GLU A 162 -8.63 -14.42 14.92
N ILE A 163 -7.92 -13.47 14.27
CA ILE A 163 -6.88 -13.80 13.29
C ILE A 163 -5.75 -14.64 13.89
N GLU A 164 -5.51 -14.55 15.19
CA GLU A 164 -4.52 -15.37 15.92
C GLU A 164 -4.84 -16.87 15.88
N GLN A 165 -6.11 -17.23 15.66
CA GLN A 165 -6.59 -18.61 15.64
C GLN A 165 -6.43 -19.29 14.28
N VAL A 166 -6.12 -18.52 13.24
CA VAL A 166 -5.96 -19.03 11.87
C VAL A 166 -4.59 -19.70 11.72
N GLN A 167 -4.57 -20.91 11.15
CA GLN A 167 -3.36 -21.70 10.98
C GLN A 167 -3.31 -22.38 9.61
N TYR A 168 -2.55 -21.84 8.66
CA TYR A 168 -2.52 -22.39 7.31
C TYR A 168 -1.54 -23.55 7.15
N LYS A 169 -1.98 -24.60 6.45
CA LYS A 169 -1.09 -25.62 5.88
C LYS A 169 -0.29 -25.03 4.70
N SER A 170 0.83 -25.65 4.35
CA SER A 170 1.46 -25.40 3.04
C SER A 170 0.46 -25.69 1.92
N GLY A 171 0.34 -24.77 0.96
CA GLY A 171 -0.66 -24.82 -0.12
C GLY A 171 -2.08 -24.39 0.24
N GLU A 172 -2.39 -24.10 1.51
CA GLU A 172 -3.71 -23.66 1.96
C GLU A 172 -3.86 -22.13 1.89
N SER A 173 -5.00 -21.63 1.37
CA SER A 173 -5.25 -20.19 1.19
C SER A 173 -4.23 -19.50 0.27
N VAL A 174 -4.27 -18.17 0.17
CA VAL A 174 -3.23 -17.40 -0.52
C VAL A 174 -1.88 -17.54 0.19
N CYS A 175 -1.86 -17.44 1.53
CA CYS A 175 -0.63 -17.46 2.31
C CYS A 175 0.10 -18.79 2.24
N GLY A 176 -0.60 -19.92 2.41
CA GLY A 176 0.02 -21.23 2.36
C GLY A 176 0.55 -21.57 0.97
N LYS A 177 -0.12 -21.10 -0.10
CA LYS A 177 0.39 -21.23 -1.48
C LYS A 177 1.67 -20.44 -1.70
N THR A 178 1.79 -19.23 -1.14
CA THR A 178 3.02 -18.43 -1.15
C THR A 178 4.14 -19.04 -0.35
N PHE A 179 3.82 -19.67 0.77
CA PHE A 179 4.81 -20.43 1.53
C PHE A 179 5.30 -21.67 0.80
N GLN A 180 4.41 -22.36 0.07
CA GLN A 180 4.75 -23.61 -0.61
C GLN A 180 5.78 -23.43 -1.74
N ASP A 181 5.62 -22.39 -2.56
CA ASP A 181 6.45 -22.20 -3.75
C ASP A 181 7.37 -20.98 -3.69
N GLY A 182 7.27 -20.17 -2.63
CA GLY A 182 8.06 -18.94 -2.47
C GLY A 182 7.72 -17.86 -3.50
N GLN A 183 6.60 -17.97 -4.21
CA GLN A 183 6.22 -16.99 -5.22
C GLN A 183 5.32 -15.92 -4.62
N THR A 184 5.68 -14.67 -4.88
CA THR A 184 4.82 -13.54 -4.54
C THR A 184 3.53 -13.58 -5.34
N ARG A 185 2.39 -13.35 -4.69
CA ARG A 185 1.07 -13.31 -5.33
C ARG A 185 0.42 -11.95 -5.14
N PHE A 186 -0.22 -11.46 -6.22
CA PHE A 186 -0.96 -10.21 -6.27
C PHE A 186 -2.33 -10.46 -6.87
N TYR A 187 -3.37 -10.28 -6.08
CA TYR A 187 -4.74 -10.42 -6.53
C TYR A 187 -5.44 -9.09 -6.41
N ILE A 188 -5.67 -8.44 -7.54
CA ILE A 188 -6.39 -7.16 -7.64
C ILE A 188 -7.92 -7.32 -7.73
N SER A 189 -8.44 -8.55 -7.64
CA SER A 189 -9.88 -8.80 -7.69
C SER A 189 -10.32 -9.90 -6.73
N SER A 190 -11.53 -9.74 -6.20
CA SER A 190 -12.10 -10.68 -5.23
C SER A 190 -12.32 -12.07 -5.84
N LEU A 191 -12.44 -12.16 -7.17
CA LEU A 191 -12.56 -13.44 -7.87
C LEU A 191 -11.27 -14.26 -7.76
N HIS A 192 -10.12 -13.65 -8.07
CA HIS A 192 -8.83 -14.33 -7.96
C HIS A 192 -8.48 -14.66 -6.50
N VAL A 193 -8.83 -13.78 -5.56
CA VAL A 193 -8.73 -14.09 -4.12
C VAL A 193 -9.56 -15.33 -3.81
N LYS A 194 -10.86 -15.35 -4.13
CA LYS A 194 -11.76 -16.48 -3.84
C LYS A 194 -11.27 -17.79 -4.46
N GLU A 195 -10.77 -17.74 -5.69
CA GLU A 195 -10.16 -18.91 -6.34
C GLU A 195 -8.92 -19.41 -5.60
N SER A 196 -8.07 -18.50 -5.14
CA SER A 196 -6.88 -18.84 -4.38
C SER A 196 -7.19 -19.32 -2.96
N MET A 197 -8.37 -19.00 -2.44
CA MET A 197 -8.89 -19.53 -1.19
C MET A 197 -9.53 -20.92 -1.32
N LYS A 198 -9.69 -21.47 -2.54
CA LYS A 198 -10.14 -22.86 -2.72
C LYS A 198 -9.20 -23.81 -1.97
N GLY A 199 -9.77 -24.66 -1.12
CA GLY A 199 -9.02 -25.61 -0.27
C GLY A 199 -8.71 -25.10 1.14
N ILE A 200 -9.10 -23.87 1.51
CA ILE A 200 -9.07 -23.44 2.91
C ILE A 200 -9.94 -24.35 3.78
N SER A 201 -9.44 -24.72 4.96
CA SER A 201 -10.19 -25.49 5.93
C SER A 201 -11.37 -24.68 6.49
N LYS A 202 -12.47 -25.36 6.82
CA LYS A 202 -13.67 -24.71 7.39
C LYS A 202 -13.35 -23.92 8.65
N ARG A 203 -12.47 -24.45 9.52
CA ARG A 203 -12.00 -23.77 10.74
C ARG A 203 -11.29 -22.45 10.41
N ASN A 204 -10.32 -22.48 9.49
CA ASN A 204 -9.60 -21.27 9.13
C ASN A 204 -10.49 -20.25 8.45
N LEU A 205 -11.43 -20.70 7.61
CA LEU A 205 -12.39 -19.81 6.96
C LEU A 205 -13.26 -19.09 8.00
N GLN A 206 -13.78 -19.82 9.00
CA GLN A 206 -14.61 -19.24 10.05
C GLN A 206 -13.88 -18.15 10.84
N PHE A 207 -12.66 -18.43 11.31
CA PHE A 207 -11.86 -17.43 12.03
C PHE A 207 -11.45 -16.26 11.14
N LEU A 208 -11.13 -16.51 9.87
CA LEU A 208 -10.77 -15.45 8.93
C LEU A 208 -11.93 -14.50 8.66
N GLU A 209 -13.12 -15.03 8.41
CA GLU A 209 -14.34 -14.24 8.16
C GLU A 209 -14.73 -13.43 9.40
N SER A 210 -14.64 -14.04 10.59
CA SER A 210 -14.90 -13.35 11.85
C SER A 210 -13.84 -12.29 12.18
N ALA A 211 -12.59 -12.51 11.77
CA ALA A 211 -11.49 -11.59 12.02
C ALA A 211 -11.46 -10.36 11.10
N PHE A 212 -12.03 -10.48 9.90
CA PHE A 212 -11.93 -9.45 8.89
C PHE A 212 -12.96 -8.34 9.12
N PRO A 213 -12.55 -7.06 9.24
CA PRO A 213 -13.45 -5.98 9.64
C PRO A 213 -14.34 -5.45 8.50
N TYR A 214 -14.30 -6.06 7.31
CA TYR A 214 -15.06 -5.62 6.13
C TYR A 214 -15.90 -6.77 5.56
N PRO A 215 -16.91 -6.49 4.72
CA PRO A 215 -17.79 -7.53 4.20
C PRO A 215 -17.09 -8.61 3.36
N LYS A 216 -15.98 -8.27 2.69
CA LYS A 216 -15.19 -9.21 1.90
C LYS A 216 -13.79 -8.68 1.56
N ILE A 217 -12.84 -9.58 1.36
CA ILE A 217 -11.52 -9.25 0.81
C ILE A 217 -11.67 -8.97 -0.69
N HIS A 218 -11.40 -7.73 -1.09
CA HIS A 218 -11.44 -7.30 -2.48
C HIS A 218 -10.16 -7.62 -3.24
N ALA A 219 -9.02 -7.58 -2.54
CA ALA A 219 -7.72 -7.78 -3.14
C ALA A 219 -6.73 -8.22 -2.05
N SER A 220 -5.76 -9.07 -2.39
CA SER A 220 -4.84 -9.71 -1.45
C SER A 220 -3.45 -9.82 -2.08
N ASP A 221 -2.42 -9.41 -1.35
CA ASP A 221 -1.03 -9.55 -1.76
C ASP A 221 -0.26 -10.32 -0.70
N THR A 222 0.59 -11.24 -1.14
CA THR A 222 1.43 -12.03 -0.24
C THR A 222 2.85 -12.12 -0.77
N VAL A 223 3.81 -11.80 0.08
CA VAL A 223 5.26 -11.96 -0.20
C VAL A 223 5.84 -13.00 0.77
N PRO A 224 6.75 -13.88 0.30
CA PRO A 224 7.46 -14.78 1.19
C PRO A 224 8.44 -13.98 2.06
N VAL A 225 8.59 -14.40 3.31
CA VAL A 225 9.64 -13.93 4.21
C VAL A 225 10.72 -14.98 4.19
N SER A 226 11.83 -14.70 3.51
CA SER A 226 12.87 -15.68 3.23
C SER A 226 14.24 -15.24 3.73
N PHE A 227 15.01 -16.19 4.27
CA PHE A 227 16.39 -16.00 4.68
C PHE A 227 17.25 -17.16 4.18
N ARG A 228 18.37 -16.86 3.50
CA ARG A 228 19.36 -17.86 3.02
C ARG A 228 18.73 -19.12 2.40
N ASN A 229 17.80 -18.91 1.47
CA ASN A 229 17.04 -19.94 0.73
C ASN A 229 15.96 -20.71 1.50
N GLU A 230 15.72 -20.39 2.77
CA GLU A 230 14.59 -20.91 3.54
C GLU A 230 13.45 -19.89 3.56
N ILE A 231 12.20 -20.35 3.43
CA ILE A 231 11.01 -19.52 3.65
C ILE A 231 10.63 -19.66 5.13
N LEU A 232 10.78 -18.58 5.88
CA LEU A 232 10.45 -18.52 7.31
C LEU A 232 8.95 -18.26 7.53
N GLY A 233 8.27 -17.69 6.53
CA GLY A 233 6.89 -17.25 6.65
C GLY A 233 6.39 -16.47 5.44
N VAL A 234 5.28 -15.76 5.64
CA VAL A 234 4.60 -14.96 4.62
C VAL A 234 4.08 -13.66 5.25
N LEU A 235 4.30 -12.54 4.57
CA LEU A 235 3.66 -11.27 4.88
C LEU A 235 2.46 -11.10 3.95
N SER A 236 1.27 -10.86 4.50
CA SER A 236 0.04 -10.60 3.75
C SER A 236 -0.48 -9.18 3.96
N ILE A 237 -1.06 -8.63 2.90
CA ILE A 237 -1.83 -7.39 2.92
C ILE A 237 -3.16 -7.63 2.22
N ASP A 238 -4.25 -7.29 2.89
CA ASP A 238 -5.60 -7.49 2.37
C ASP A 238 -6.38 -6.16 2.38
N ARG A 239 -7.22 -6.00 1.34
CA ARG A 239 -8.00 -4.79 1.07
C ARG A 239 -9.48 -5.08 1.20
N GLY A 240 -10.19 -4.25 1.96
CA GLY A 240 -11.63 -4.36 2.20
C GLY A 240 -12.45 -3.12 1.83
N LYS A 241 -11.85 -1.93 1.77
CA LYS A 241 -12.56 -0.67 1.46
C LYS A 241 -12.64 -0.37 -0.04
N ARG A 242 -11.49 -0.21 -0.69
CA ARG A 242 -11.36 0.09 -2.13
C ARG A 242 -10.14 -0.66 -2.69
N VAL A 243 -10.22 -1.07 -3.94
CA VAL A 243 -9.05 -1.60 -4.66
C VAL A 243 -8.19 -0.41 -5.07
N ALA A 244 -7.25 -0.02 -4.21
CA ALA A 244 -6.20 0.92 -4.62
C ALA A 244 -5.28 0.23 -5.64
N HIS A 245 -4.93 0.92 -6.72
CA HIS A 245 -3.95 0.44 -7.69
C HIS A 245 -2.57 0.35 -7.02
N ILE A 246 -2.06 -0.88 -6.88
CA ILE A 246 -0.69 -1.11 -6.45
C ILE A 246 0.26 -0.95 -7.63
N THR A 247 1.31 -0.18 -7.41
CA THR A 247 2.37 0.03 -8.40
C THR A 247 3.44 -1.05 -8.26
N LYS A 248 4.25 -1.23 -9.31
CA LYS A 248 5.49 -2.03 -9.22
C LYS A 248 6.43 -1.54 -8.12
N TRP A 249 6.34 -0.26 -7.76
CA TRP A 249 7.13 0.33 -6.69
C TRP A 249 6.69 -0.19 -5.32
N ASP A 250 5.39 -0.19 -5.03
CA ASP A 250 4.87 -0.71 -3.75
C ASP A 250 5.21 -2.21 -3.57
N PHE A 251 5.37 -2.96 -4.67
CA PHE A 251 5.92 -4.31 -4.64
C PHE A 251 7.38 -4.37 -4.16
N GLN A 252 8.26 -3.54 -4.72
CA GLN A 252 9.66 -3.52 -4.29
C GLN A 252 9.78 -3.16 -2.82
N ILE A 253 8.89 -2.29 -2.34
CA ILE A 253 8.77 -1.95 -0.93
C ILE A 253 8.40 -3.18 -0.09
N LEU A 254 7.33 -3.88 -0.44
CA LEU A 254 6.90 -5.11 0.23
C LEU A 254 8.01 -6.16 0.30
N LYS A 255 8.72 -6.35 -0.82
CA LYS A 255 9.83 -7.29 -0.90
C LYS A 255 10.98 -6.86 0.00
N GLY A 256 11.35 -5.57 0.00
CA GLY A 256 12.37 -5.02 0.89
C GLY A 256 12.02 -5.20 2.37
N LEU A 257 10.77 -4.92 2.74
CA LEU A 257 10.27 -5.11 4.10
C LEU A 257 10.27 -6.59 4.51
N SER A 258 9.86 -7.49 3.62
CA SER A 258 9.89 -8.94 3.89
C SER A 258 11.32 -9.45 4.15
N ALA A 259 12.32 -8.94 3.42
CA ALA A 259 13.72 -9.29 3.65
C ALA A 259 14.23 -8.77 5.00
N GLN A 260 13.80 -7.57 5.41
CA GLN A 260 14.16 -7.02 6.72
C GLN A 260 13.52 -7.78 7.87
N ILE A 261 12.23 -8.13 7.73
CA ILE A 261 11.52 -8.99 8.68
C ILE A 261 12.28 -10.32 8.83
N ALA A 262 12.73 -10.92 7.72
CA ALA A 262 13.49 -12.17 7.76
C ALA A 262 14.80 -12.02 8.55
N ILE A 263 15.56 -10.95 8.31
CA ILE A 263 16.82 -10.66 9.04
C ILE A 263 16.54 -10.45 10.53
N ALA A 264 15.51 -9.69 10.88
CA ALA A 264 15.14 -9.43 12.26
C ALA A 264 14.74 -10.70 13.02
N ILE A 265 13.94 -11.56 12.39
CA ILE A 265 13.55 -12.86 12.96
C ILE A 265 14.78 -13.72 13.23
N GLU A 266 15.71 -13.81 12.28
CA GLU A 266 16.92 -14.61 12.45
C GLU A 266 17.86 -14.02 13.51
N ASN A 267 18.00 -12.70 13.57
CA ASN A 267 18.77 -12.05 14.64
C ASN A 267 18.18 -12.35 16.03
N ALA A 268 16.85 -12.27 16.17
CA ALA A 268 16.17 -12.57 17.42
C ALA A 268 16.29 -14.05 17.81
N ARG A 269 16.20 -14.96 16.83
CA ARG A 269 16.39 -16.40 17.02
C ARG A 269 17.80 -16.72 17.51
N LEU A 270 18.82 -16.17 16.86
CA LEU A 270 20.23 -16.34 17.23
C LEU A 270 20.51 -15.79 18.64
N PHE A 271 19.97 -14.61 18.97
CA PHE A 271 20.13 -14.02 20.30
C PHE A 271 19.48 -14.88 21.39
N THR A 272 18.29 -15.42 21.12
CA THR A 272 17.60 -16.35 22.03
C THR A 272 18.40 -17.64 22.23
N GLU A 273 19.01 -18.17 21.16
CA GLU A 273 19.85 -19.37 21.23
C GLU A 273 21.13 -19.15 22.04
N ILE A 274 21.81 -18.01 21.86
CA ILE A 274 23.00 -17.62 22.64
C ILE A 274 22.65 -17.50 24.12
N ASN A 275 21.57 -16.80 24.47
CA ASN A 275 21.16 -16.63 25.87
C ASN A 275 20.76 -17.95 26.54
N ARG A 276 20.17 -18.87 25.78
CA ARG A 276 19.86 -20.21 26.27
C ARG A 276 21.15 -21.01 26.54
N LYS A 277 22.19 -20.85 25.71
CA LYS A 277 23.50 -21.49 25.94
C LYS A 277 24.20 -20.92 27.16
N ILE A 278 24.18 -19.59 27.38
CA ILE A 278 24.82 -18.95 28.55
C ILE A 278 24.15 -19.34 29.88
N LYS A 279 22.83 -19.61 29.90
CA LYS A 279 22.12 -20.09 31.09
C LYS A 279 22.34 -21.58 31.43
N CYS A 280 22.99 -22.35 30.56
CA CYS A 280 23.30 -23.76 30.78
C CYS A 280 24.75 -24.01 31.22
N TRP A 281 25.49 -22.94 31.54
CA TRP A 281 26.80 -22.96 32.20
C TRP A 281 26.67 -22.32 33.59
#